data_AF-A0A6V7ITQ1-F1
#
_entry.id   AF-A0A6V7ITQ1-F1
#
_cell.length_a   1.000
_cell.length_b   1.000
_cell.length_c   1.000
_cell.angle_alpha   90.00
_cell.angle_beta   90.00
_cell.angle_gamma   90.00
#
_symmetry.space_group_name_H-M   'P 1'
#
loop_
_entity.id
_entity.type
_entity.pdbx_description
1 polymer ?
#
loop_
_entity_poly.entity_id
_entity_poly.type
_entity_poly.pdbx_seq_one_letter_code
_entity_poly.pdbx_strand_id
1 'polypeptide(L)' 'QEAPGAKTVLTEQQISQTCFGCLCEAASGCDTTSGCVGEVCGPFRITWAYWADAGKPTLNNEAPTVDG' A
#
# COMPACT_ATOMS: atom_id res chain seq x y z
N GLN A 1 -7.73 -10.90 -39.00
CA GLN A 1 -6.98 -12.13 -38.70
C GLN A 1 -5.92 -11.73 -37.69
N GLU A 2 -5.86 -12.16 -36.45
CA GLU A 2 -6.63 -13.05 -35.57
C GLU A 2 -6.40 -12.50 -34.15
N ALA A 3 -7.36 -12.66 -33.25
CA ALA A 3 -7.13 -12.57 -31.81
C ALA A 3 -7.29 -13.99 -31.25
N PRO A 4 -6.39 -14.42 -30.35
CA PRO A 4 -6.90 -15.03 -29.12
C PRO A 4 -6.01 -14.70 -27.92
N GLY A 5 -6.64 -14.26 -26.82
CA GLY A 5 -5.99 -14.19 -25.51
C GLY A 5 -5.63 -12.80 -25.02
N ALA A 6 -6.58 -11.86 -25.05
CA ALA A 6 -6.55 -10.79 -24.07
C ALA A 6 -6.71 -11.43 -22.69
N LYS A 7 -5.60 -11.76 -22.02
CA LYS A 7 -5.61 -11.77 -20.55
C LYS A 7 -6.18 -10.41 -20.19
N THR A 8 -7.31 -10.38 -19.53
CA THR A 8 -7.74 -9.18 -18.81
C THR A 8 -6.58 -8.84 -17.88
N VAL A 9 -5.73 -7.91 -18.32
CA VAL A 9 -4.88 -7.16 -17.41
C VAL A 9 -5.91 -6.50 -16.52
N LEU A 10 -6.03 -6.98 -15.28
CA LEU A 10 -6.60 -6.14 -14.24
C LEU A 10 -5.77 -4.87 -14.35
N THR A 11 -6.33 -3.84 -14.97
CA THR A 11 -5.69 -2.54 -14.97
C THR A 11 -5.68 -2.21 -13.50
N GLU A 12 -4.54 -2.44 -12.85
CA GLU A 12 -4.28 -2.01 -11.49
C GLU A 12 -4.86 -0.62 -11.43
N GLN A 13 -5.94 -0.40 -10.68
CA GLN A 13 -6.58 0.89 -10.72
C GLN A 13 -5.55 1.86 -10.16
N GLN A 14 -4.88 2.57 -11.08
CA GLN A 14 -3.75 3.40 -10.73
C GLN A 14 -4.33 4.60 -10.01
N ILE A 15 -4.35 4.51 -8.68
CA ILE A 15 -4.66 5.61 -7.80
C ILE A 15 -3.65 6.72 -8.10
N SER A 16 -4.14 7.93 -8.37
CA SER A 16 -3.26 9.06 -8.68
C SER A 16 -2.41 9.44 -7.47
N GLN A 17 -1.24 10.02 -7.71
CA GLN A 17 -0.40 10.57 -6.63
C GLN A 17 -1.14 11.60 -5.78
N THR A 18 -2.01 12.41 -6.40
CA THR A 18 -2.88 13.35 -5.69
C THR A 18 -3.80 12.64 -4.71
N CYS A 19 -4.41 11.52 -5.12
CA CYS A 19 -5.27 10.74 -4.24
C CYS A 19 -4.48 10.15 -3.06
N PHE A 20 -3.30 9.58 -3.31
CA PHE A 20 -2.41 9.12 -2.24
C PHE A 20 -2.01 10.23 -1.27
N GLY A 21 -1.70 11.43 -1.78
CA GLY A 21 -1.43 12.60 -0.95
C GLY A 21 -2.60 12.96 -0.04
N CYS A 22 -3.82 13.03 -0.59
CA CYS A 22 -5.02 13.31 0.21
C CYS A 22 -5.27 12.24 1.28
N LEU A 23 -5.04 10.96 0.98
CA LEU A 23 -5.17 9.87 1.94
C LEU A 23 -4.14 9.98 3.08
N CYS A 24 -2.90 10.35 2.77
CA CYS A 24 -1.84 10.56 3.76
C CYS A 24 -2.19 11.69 4.74
N GLU A 25 -2.62 12.84 4.20
CA GLU A 25 -3.05 13.99 5.00
C GLU A 25 -4.26 13.66 5.89
N ALA A 26 -5.28 12.99 5.34
CA ALA A 26 -6.46 12.61 6.11
C ALA A 26 -6.15 11.60 7.23
N ALA A 27 -5.21 10.69 7.02
CA ALA A 27 -4.89 9.62 7.96
C ALA A 27 -4.02 10.09 9.14
N SER A 28 -3.06 10.99 8.91
CA SER A 28 -2.11 11.41 9.95
C SER A 28 -1.60 12.85 9.84
N GLY A 29 -2.08 13.65 8.88
CA GLY A 29 -1.38 14.87 8.47
C GLY A 29 -0.07 14.57 7.74
N CYS A 30 -0.01 13.41 7.08
CA CYS A 30 1.16 12.85 6.43
C CYS A 30 2.42 12.81 7.30
N ASP A 31 2.26 12.56 8.60
CA ASP A 31 3.38 12.39 9.53
C ASP A 31 4.12 11.08 9.24
N THR A 32 5.31 11.22 8.65
CA THR A 32 6.22 10.11 8.29
C THR A 32 7.20 9.75 9.42
N THR A 33 7.12 10.45 10.56
CA THR A 33 8.00 10.23 11.72
C THR A 33 7.35 9.37 12.78
N SER A 34 6.02 9.34 12.81
CA SER A 34 5.24 8.47 13.68
C SER A 34 5.45 6.99 13.33
N GLY A 35 5.85 6.20 14.33
CA GLY A 35 5.86 4.74 14.25
C GLY A 35 4.45 4.14 14.37
N CYS A 36 4.26 3.23 15.32
CA CYS A 36 2.97 2.58 15.57
C CYS A 36 2.29 3.14 16.82
N VAL A 37 0.97 3.31 16.75
CA VAL A 37 0.10 3.57 17.90
C VAL A 37 -0.81 2.35 18.07
N GLY A 38 -0.42 1.43 18.96
CA GLY A 38 -1.00 0.09 18.99
C GLY A 38 -0.69 -0.66 17.68
N GLU A 39 -1.70 -1.25 17.07
CA GLU A 39 -1.57 -2.04 15.83
C GLU A 39 -1.59 -1.19 14.55
N VAL A 40 -1.63 0.15 14.66
CA VAL A 40 -1.81 1.08 13.54
C VAL A 40 -0.52 1.87 13.31
N CYS A 41 0.10 1.71 12.15
CA CYS A 41 1.44 2.20 11.88
C CYS A 41 1.52 3.21 10.74
N GLY A 42 2.45 4.17 10.90
CA GLY A 42 2.93 5.05 9.84
C GLY A 42 1.91 6.06 9.29
N PRO A 43 2.27 6.74 8.19
CA PRO A 43 1.50 7.87 7.66
C PRO A 43 0.13 7.47 7.10
N PHE A 44 -0.01 6.23 6.62
CA PHE A 44 -1.27 5.73 6.08
C PHE A 44 -2.12 4.97 7.10
N ARG A 45 -1.71 4.95 8.38
CA ARG A 45 -2.44 4.27 9.47
C ARG A 45 -2.77 2.81 9.10
N ILE A 46 -1.78 2.08 8.62
CA ILE A 46 -1.92 0.69 8.16
C ILE A 46 -1.84 -0.25 9.35
N THR A 47 -2.73 -1.25 9.40
CA THR A 47 -2.64 -2.34 10.36
C THR A 47 -1.82 -3.50 9.80
N TRP A 48 -1.31 -4.36 10.69
CA TRP A 48 -0.63 -5.59 10.27
C TRP A 48 -1.50 -6.45 9.34
N ALA A 49 -2.78 -6.63 9.68
CA ALA A 49 -3.71 -7.42 8.88
C ALA A 49 -3.90 -6.84 7.47
N TYR A 50 -4.06 -5.52 7.36
CA TYR A 50 -4.18 -4.85 6.06
C TYR A 50 -2.92 -5.02 5.20
N TRP A 51 -1.74 -4.91 5.80
CA TRP A 51 -0.46 -5.17 5.12
C TRP A 51 -0.32 -6.63 4.68
N ALA A 52 -0.73 -7.57 5.53
CA ALA A 52 -0.67 -9.01 5.23
C ALA A 52 -1.60 -9.39 4.06
N ASP A 53 -2.84 -8.87 4.05
CA ASP A 53 -3.82 -9.10 2.99
C ASP A 53 -3.37 -8.52 1.64
N ALA A 54 -2.58 -7.44 1.65
CA ALA A 54 -1.97 -6.84 0.47
C ALA A 54 -0.77 -7.64 -0.09
N GLY A 55 -0.47 -8.83 0.46
CA GLY A 55 0.64 -9.67 0.01
C GLY A 55 1.98 -9.31 0.65
N LYS A 56 1.97 -8.61 1.79
CA LYS A 56 3.17 -8.26 2.57
C LYS A 56 4.20 -7.46 1.76
N PRO A 57 3.80 -6.35 1.11
CA PRO A 57 4.71 -5.57 0.30
C PRO A 57 5.83 -4.97 1.15
N THR A 58 7.04 -4.95 0.61
CA THR A 58 8.23 -4.36 1.22
C THR A 58 8.80 -3.28 0.33
N LEU A 59 9.59 -2.39 0.93
CA LEU A 59 10.36 -1.43 0.16
C LEU A 59 11.49 -2.16 -0.57
N ASN A 60 11.80 -1.71 -1.79
CA ASN A 60 12.93 -2.20 -2.60
C ASN A 60 12.97 -3.72 -2.86
N ASN A 61 11.84 -4.43 -2.71
CA ASN A 61 11.77 -5.90 -2.77
C ASN A 61 12.60 -6.61 -1.70
N GLU A 62 12.80 -5.99 -0.53
CA GLU A 62 13.44 -6.63 0.61
C GLU A 62 12.58 -7.80 1.12
N ALA A 63 13.19 -8.80 1.76
CA ALA A 63 12.40 -9.88 2.35
C ALA A 63 11.60 -9.32 3.54
N PRO A 64 10.30 -9.63 3.69
CA PRO A 64 9.51 -9.19 4.84
C PRO A 64 10.10 -9.80 6.10
N THR A 65 10.73 -8.98 6.94
CA THR A 65 11.20 -9.39 8.25
C THR A 65 10.02 -9.45 9.22
N VAL A 66 10.15 -10.21 10.30
CA VAL A 66 9.08 -10.37 11.30
C VAL A 66 8.72 -9.06 12.01
N ASP A 67 9.60 -8.05 11.92
CA ASP A 67 9.45 -6.76 12.60
C ASP A 67 8.81 -5.67 11.73
N GLY A 68 8.55 -5.96 10.45
CA GLY A 68 8.00 -4.97 9.51
C GLY A 68 9.05 -4.00 8.98
#